data_AF-A0A2V9NR37-F1
#
_entry.id   AF-A0A2V9NR37-F1
#
_cell.length_a   1.000
_cell.length_b   1.000
_cell.length_c   1.000
_cell.angle_alpha   90.00
_cell.angle_beta   90.00
_cell.angle_gamma   90.00
#
_symmetry.space_group_name_H-M   'P 1'
#
loop_
_entity.id
_entity.type
_entity.pdbx_description
1 polymer ?
#
loop_
_entity_poly.entity_id
_entity_poly.type
_entity_poly.pdbx_seq_one_letter_code
_entity_poly.pdbx_strand_id
1 'polypeptide(L)'
;MATASLRSGVYCRPLVLVVLLAATGQTQTYLGLDRNDYPGDTNLTVLRKTFSYAGYWLNNPPGSRTNSWAGKRQELQSAGFGFLLLFNGRLYKELKHNAAATGEADGRAAASTARREGFPARTIIFLDIEEGGRMLPEQKAYIYAWVDAVIAAGFRAGVYCSGIPPKEGKGSIVTAEDIRENAQGRDISFWVTNDACPPSPGCAVSPSAPSQSGVAFADVWQFAQSPRRKDFAAQCHNYSSDGNCYPPGVDPASHLHVDVNTATSADPSHGR
;
A
#
# COMPACT_ATOMS: atom_id res chain seq x y z
N MET A 1 56.76 23.29 -65.43
CA MET A 1 57.04 22.00 -64.77
C MET A 1 56.58 22.09 -63.33
N ALA A 2 55.56 21.31 -62.97
CA ALA A 2 55.16 20.84 -61.63
C ALA A 2 53.65 20.54 -61.66
N THR A 3 53.30 19.38 -62.21
CA THR A 3 51.96 18.79 -62.14
C THR A 3 51.79 18.12 -60.78
N ALA A 4 50.91 18.65 -59.92
CA ALA A 4 50.58 18.03 -58.64
C ALA A 4 49.45 17.01 -58.83
N SER A 5 49.76 15.75 -58.50
CA SER A 5 48.87 14.59 -58.53
C SER A 5 47.94 14.61 -57.30
N LEU A 6 46.62 14.66 -57.53
CA LEU A 6 45.60 14.45 -56.50
C LEU A 6 45.41 12.95 -56.27
N ARG A 7 45.79 12.46 -55.09
CA ARG A 7 45.47 11.10 -54.63
C ARG A 7 44.11 11.11 -53.94
N SER A 8 43.16 10.36 -54.50
CA SER A 8 41.86 10.07 -53.89
C SER A 8 42.04 9.17 -52.66
N GLY A 9 41.83 9.73 -51.47
CA GLY A 9 41.75 8.98 -50.22
C GLY A 9 40.32 8.53 -49.95
N VAL A 10 40.07 7.23 -50.00
CA VAL A 10 38.81 6.62 -49.55
C VAL A 10 38.81 6.61 -48.01
N TYR A 11 38.02 7.47 -47.39
CA TYR A 11 37.79 7.44 -45.94
C TYR A 11 36.73 6.39 -45.60
N CYS A 12 37.17 5.21 -45.15
CA CYS A 12 36.31 4.24 -44.50
C CYS A 12 35.99 4.73 -43.08
N ARG A 13 34.78 5.27 -42.87
CA ARG A 13 34.29 5.62 -41.52
C ARG A 13 33.83 4.34 -40.81
N PRO A 14 34.38 3.99 -39.63
CA PRO A 14 33.87 2.86 -38.87
C PRO A 14 32.48 3.21 -38.34
N LEU A 15 31.52 2.33 -38.58
CA LEU A 15 30.19 2.37 -37.97
C LEU A 15 30.36 2.03 -36.48
N VAL A 16 30.32 3.05 -35.61
CA VAL A 16 30.30 2.84 -34.16
C VAL A 16 28.87 2.42 -33.79
N LEU A 17 28.68 1.12 -33.56
CA LEU A 17 27.43 0.58 -33.01
C LEU A 17 27.37 0.94 -31.52
N VAL A 18 26.61 1.97 -31.17
CA VAL A 18 26.30 2.31 -29.78
C VAL A 18 25.26 1.32 -29.28
N VAL A 19 25.70 0.29 -28.55
CA VAL A 19 24.80 -0.59 -27.81
C VAL A 19 24.34 0.16 -26.57
N LEU A 20 23.12 0.70 -26.61
CA LEU A 20 22.42 1.21 -25.43
C LEU A 20 22.06 0.01 -24.55
N LEU A 21 22.91 -0.29 -23.57
CA LEU A 21 22.57 -1.17 -22.46
C LEU A 21 21.48 -0.47 -21.64
N ALA A 22 20.22 -0.86 -21.86
CA ALA A 22 19.14 -0.51 -20.95
C ALA A 22 19.44 -1.18 -19.60
N ALA A 23 19.93 -0.42 -18.63
CA ALA A 23 19.97 -0.87 -17.25
C ALA A 23 18.52 -1.08 -16.81
N THR A 24 18.11 -2.34 -16.67
CA THR A 24 16.89 -2.70 -15.94
C THR A 24 17.16 -2.37 -14.47
N GLY A 25 16.92 -1.11 -14.09
CA GLY A 25 16.97 -0.70 -12.69
C GLY A 25 15.93 -1.54 -11.96
N GLN A 26 16.39 -2.48 -11.13
CA GLN A 26 15.50 -3.25 -10.28
C GLN A 26 14.86 -2.25 -9.33
N THR A 27 13.56 -1.96 -9.50
CA THR A 27 12.84 -1.03 -8.63
C THR A 27 12.98 -1.53 -7.20
N GLN A 28 13.68 -0.75 -6.37
CA GLN A 28 13.90 -1.11 -4.97
C GLN A 28 12.54 -1.28 -4.30
N THR A 29 12.37 -2.42 -3.64
CA THR A 29 11.13 -2.79 -2.97
C THR A 29 11.39 -2.85 -1.46
N TYR A 30 10.44 -2.38 -0.67
CA TYR A 30 10.57 -2.24 0.78
C TYR A 30 9.49 -3.05 1.50
N LEU A 31 9.87 -3.75 2.56
CA LEU A 31 8.91 -4.37 3.47
C LEU A 31 8.36 -3.34 4.45
N GLY A 32 7.10 -3.48 4.80
CA GLY A 32 6.49 -2.79 5.92
C GLY A 32 5.54 -3.70 6.69
N LEU A 33 5.04 -3.17 7.78
CA LEU A 33 4.10 -3.85 8.66
C LEU A 33 2.86 -2.98 8.86
N ASP A 34 1.73 -3.61 9.13
CA ASP A 34 0.57 -2.94 9.73
C ASP A 34 -0.08 -3.84 10.79
N ARG A 35 -0.83 -3.20 11.70
CA ARG A 35 -1.57 -3.85 12.79
C ARG A 35 -2.70 -2.93 13.23
N ASN A 36 -3.74 -3.51 13.82
CA ASN A 36 -4.75 -2.73 14.55
C ASN A 36 -4.16 -2.09 15.81
N ASP A 37 -3.45 -2.86 16.63
CA ASP A 37 -2.85 -2.35 17.87
C ASP A 37 -1.42 -1.86 17.66
N TYR A 38 -1.08 -0.76 18.34
CA TYR A 38 0.25 -0.20 18.32
C TYR A 38 1.25 -1.22 18.93
N PRO A 39 2.40 -1.49 18.28
CA PRO A 39 3.33 -2.52 18.73
C PRO A 39 4.06 -2.20 20.05
N GLY A 40 3.95 -0.97 20.55
CA GLY A 40 4.69 -0.50 21.72
C GLY A 40 6.08 0.04 21.37
N ASP A 41 6.48 1.12 22.05
CA ASP A 41 7.70 1.88 21.72
C ASP A 41 8.96 0.99 21.83
N THR A 42 8.98 0.07 22.80
CA THR A 42 10.10 -0.86 23.06
C THR A 42 10.36 -1.82 21.91
N ASN A 43 9.35 -2.11 21.08
CA ASN A 43 9.44 -3.07 19.99
C ASN A 43 9.87 -2.42 18.67
N LEU A 44 9.86 -1.09 18.56
CA LEU A 44 10.18 -0.39 17.32
C LEU A 44 11.59 -0.72 16.80
N THR A 45 12.58 -0.79 17.69
CA THR A 45 13.97 -1.09 17.32
C THR A 45 14.12 -2.48 16.70
N VAL A 46 13.47 -3.50 17.25
CA VAL A 46 13.55 -4.86 16.69
C VAL A 46 12.79 -4.96 15.38
N LEU A 47 11.59 -4.34 15.29
CA LEU A 47 10.79 -4.31 14.06
C LEU A 47 11.51 -3.58 12.91
N ARG A 48 12.23 -2.50 13.21
CA ARG A 48 12.93 -1.69 12.19
C ARG A 48 14.05 -2.45 11.49
N LYS A 49 14.59 -3.51 12.11
CA LYS A 49 15.59 -4.39 11.46
C LYS A 49 15.04 -5.08 10.22
N THR A 50 13.72 -5.26 10.14
CA THR A 50 13.04 -5.95 9.02
C THR A 50 12.21 -4.98 8.18
N PHE A 51 11.48 -4.07 8.82
CA PHE A 51 10.48 -3.23 8.17
C PHE A 51 10.97 -1.79 8.00
N SER A 52 10.72 -1.21 6.83
CA SER A 52 11.10 0.17 6.49
C SER A 52 10.03 1.20 6.86
N TYR A 53 8.76 0.79 6.85
CA TYR A 53 7.61 1.61 7.20
C TYR A 53 6.61 0.83 8.05
N ALA A 54 5.73 1.56 8.72
CA ALA A 54 4.63 1.01 9.49
C ALA A 54 3.30 1.67 9.12
N GLY A 55 2.22 0.90 9.22
CA GLY A 55 0.85 1.40 9.24
C GLY A 55 0.64 2.43 10.36
N TYR A 56 -0.24 3.41 10.16
CA TYR A 56 -0.63 4.38 11.18
C TYR A 56 -2.11 4.74 11.07
N TRP A 57 -2.91 4.34 12.06
CA TRP A 57 -4.33 4.65 12.07
C TRP A 57 -4.61 6.10 12.49
N LEU A 58 -5.38 6.82 11.67
CA LEU A 58 -5.87 8.17 11.96
C LEU A 58 -7.22 8.16 12.70
N ASN A 59 -7.90 7.03 12.76
CA ASN A 59 -9.12 6.80 13.52
C ASN A 59 -9.08 5.41 14.19
N ASN A 60 -10.21 4.91 14.68
CA ASN A 60 -10.23 3.57 15.29
C ASN A 60 -10.07 2.49 14.20
N PRO A 61 -9.11 1.55 14.37
CA PRO A 61 -8.99 0.38 13.48
C PRO A 61 -10.30 -0.44 13.41
N PRO A 62 -10.48 -1.28 12.38
CA PRO A 62 -11.62 -2.19 12.27
C PRO A 62 -11.85 -3.01 13.55
N GLY A 63 -13.10 -3.01 14.02
CA GLY A 63 -13.50 -3.72 15.25
C GLY A 63 -13.06 -3.09 16.57
N SER A 64 -12.24 -2.04 16.55
CA SER A 64 -11.77 -1.34 17.76
C SER A 64 -12.65 -0.15 18.14
N ARG A 65 -12.66 0.19 19.42
CA ARG A 65 -13.28 1.41 19.97
C ARG A 65 -12.28 2.51 20.33
N THR A 66 -10.99 2.21 20.23
CA THR A 66 -9.89 3.09 20.63
C THR A 66 -8.77 3.02 19.62
N ASN A 67 -8.03 4.11 19.47
CA ASN A 67 -6.87 4.17 18.59
C ASN A 67 -5.57 4.25 19.41
N SER A 68 -4.88 3.13 19.57
CA SER A 68 -3.59 3.06 20.27
C SER A 68 -2.43 3.69 19.49
N TRP A 69 -2.62 4.04 18.22
CA TRP A 69 -1.60 4.69 17.38
C TRP A 69 -1.59 6.20 17.57
N ALA A 70 -2.67 6.80 18.07
CA ALA A 70 -2.76 8.25 18.25
C ALA A 70 -1.60 8.78 19.11
N GLY A 71 -0.93 9.82 18.62
CA GLY A 71 0.23 10.43 19.26
C GLY A 71 1.56 9.69 19.07
N LYS A 72 1.61 8.58 18.31
CA LYS A 72 2.82 7.75 18.14
C LYS A 72 3.69 8.10 16.94
N ARG A 73 3.36 9.17 16.21
CA ARG A 73 4.09 9.58 15.00
C ARG A 73 5.56 9.85 15.30
N GLN A 74 5.87 10.59 16.38
CA GLN A 74 7.24 11.00 16.67
C GLN A 74 8.12 9.80 17.05
N GLU A 75 7.59 8.83 17.78
CA GLU A 75 8.27 7.61 18.18
C GLU A 75 8.63 6.76 16.96
N LEU A 76 7.69 6.57 16.03
CA LEU A 76 7.93 5.86 14.77
C LEU A 76 8.97 6.58 13.91
N GLN A 77 8.85 7.91 13.76
CA GLN A 77 9.79 8.70 12.98
C GLN A 77 11.20 8.62 13.60
N SER A 78 11.32 8.72 14.93
CA SER A 78 12.60 8.63 15.65
C SER A 78 13.22 7.24 15.57
N ALA A 79 12.40 6.19 15.52
CA ALA A 79 12.85 4.83 15.23
C ALA A 79 13.19 4.58 13.75
N GLY A 80 13.04 5.59 12.88
CA GLY A 80 13.46 5.56 11.49
C GLY A 80 12.47 4.91 10.53
N PHE A 81 11.20 4.78 10.92
CA PHE A 81 10.14 4.28 10.05
C PHE A 81 9.63 5.36 9.09
N GLY A 82 9.31 4.95 7.86
CA GLY A 82 8.32 5.64 7.04
C GLY A 82 6.89 5.29 7.45
N PHE A 83 5.91 5.86 6.75
CA PHE A 83 4.50 5.77 7.14
C PHE A 83 3.61 5.22 6.03
N LEU A 84 2.56 4.51 6.45
CA LEU A 84 1.44 4.08 5.64
C LEU A 84 0.15 4.44 6.39
N LEU A 85 -0.40 5.62 6.13
CA LEU A 85 -1.53 6.19 6.89
C LEU A 85 -2.84 5.54 6.49
N LEU A 86 -3.63 5.17 7.49
CA LEU A 86 -4.92 4.51 7.35
C LEU A 86 -6.04 5.36 7.96
N PHE A 87 -7.21 5.27 7.35
CA PHE A 87 -8.46 5.66 7.95
C PHE A 87 -9.50 4.57 7.69
N ASN A 88 -10.01 3.98 8.77
CA ASN A 88 -11.02 2.94 8.72
C ASN A 88 -12.31 3.49 8.10
N GLY A 89 -12.73 2.91 6.98
CA GLY A 89 -13.91 3.31 6.25
C GLY A 89 -15.22 2.80 6.87
N ARG A 90 -16.31 3.02 6.14
CA ARG A 90 -17.66 2.60 6.52
C ARG A 90 -18.05 1.33 5.77
N LEU A 91 -18.73 0.42 6.45
CA LEU A 91 -19.38 -0.71 5.80
C LEU A 91 -20.64 -0.24 5.06
N TYR A 92 -21.05 -0.96 4.02
CA TYR A 92 -22.23 -0.64 3.21
C TYR A 92 -23.49 -0.39 4.06
N LYS A 93 -23.67 -1.15 5.13
CA LYS A 93 -24.81 -1.00 6.05
C LYS A 93 -24.88 0.39 6.71
N GLU A 94 -23.77 1.12 6.79
CA GLU A 94 -23.64 2.46 7.36
C GLU A 94 -23.85 3.58 6.32
N LEU A 95 -23.94 3.25 5.03
CA LEU A 95 -23.96 4.22 3.92
C LEU A 95 -25.36 4.55 3.37
N LYS A 96 -26.41 3.89 3.84
CA LYS A 96 -27.73 3.77 3.19
C LYS A 96 -28.49 5.06 2.84
N HIS A 97 -28.14 6.21 3.43
CA HIS A 97 -28.90 7.45 3.22
C HIS A 97 -28.08 8.61 2.68
N ASN A 98 -26.81 8.73 3.07
CA ASN A 98 -26.00 9.93 2.81
C ASN A 98 -24.55 9.58 2.47
N ALA A 99 -24.33 8.49 1.71
CA ALA A 99 -22.99 7.95 1.44
C ALA A 99 -21.94 9.00 1.04
N ALA A 100 -22.27 9.87 0.08
CA ALA A 100 -21.36 10.93 -0.37
C ALA A 100 -21.04 11.94 0.76
N ALA A 101 -22.04 12.44 1.47
CA ALA A 101 -21.83 13.37 2.57
C ALA A 101 -21.03 12.74 3.73
N THR A 102 -21.24 11.44 3.98
CA THR A 102 -20.43 10.66 4.92
C THR A 102 -18.98 10.59 4.47
N GLY A 103 -18.73 10.30 3.18
CA GLY A 103 -17.39 10.25 2.61
C GLY A 103 -16.66 11.58 2.72
N GLU A 104 -17.35 12.67 2.42
CA GLU A 104 -16.82 14.03 2.54
C GLU A 104 -16.48 14.39 3.99
N ALA A 105 -17.35 14.04 4.95
CA ALA A 105 -17.14 14.28 6.37
C ALA A 105 -15.96 13.46 6.91
N ASP A 106 -15.91 12.18 6.60
CA ASP A 106 -14.82 11.29 7.00
C ASP A 106 -13.49 11.78 6.37
N GLY A 107 -13.48 12.19 5.10
CA GLY A 107 -12.26 12.67 4.42
C GLY A 107 -11.67 13.92 5.05
N ARG A 108 -12.54 14.86 5.45
CA ARG A 108 -12.13 16.01 6.26
C ARG A 108 -11.60 15.60 7.64
N ALA A 109 -12.23 14.61 8.29
CA ALA A 109 -11.79 14.12 9.59
C ALA A 109 -10.39 13.48 9.51
N ALA A 110 -10.11 12.69 8.47
CA ALA A 110 -8.77 12.18 8.20
C ALA A 110 -7.74 13.30 8.04
N ALA A 111 -8.01 14.27 7.17
CA ALA A 111 -7.09 15.37 6.93
C ALA A 111 -6.88 16.24 8.17
N SER A 112 -7.93 16.44 8.98
CA SER A 112 -7.83 17.14 10.27
C SER A 112 -6.93 16.37 11.25
N THR A 113 -7.15 15.06 11.37
CA THR A 113 -6.32 14.20 12.22
C THR A 113 -4.88 14.12 11.74
N ALA A 114 -4.64 13.93 10.44
CA ALA A 114 -3.28 13.89 9.89
C ALA A 114 -2.50 15.18 10.23
N ARG A 115 -3.12 16.36 10.10
CA ARG A 115 -2.50 17.64 10.52
C ARG A 115 -2.23 17.70 12.02
N ARG A 116 -3.19 17.26 12.85
CA ARG A 116 -3.05 17.26 14.31
C ARG A 116 -1.91 16.35 14.77
N GLU A 117 -1.75 15.20 14.12
CA GLU A 117 -0.63 14.27 14.36
C GLU A 117 0.70 14.79 13.82
N GLY A 118 0.70 15.88 13.03
CA GLY A 118 1.90 16.51 12.49
C GLY A 118 2.38 15.97 11.15
N PHE A 119 1.53 15.28 10.39
CA PHE A 119 1.87 14.85 9.02
C PHE A 119 1.88 16.04 8.05
N PRO A 120 2.87 16.12 7.15
CA PRO A 120 3.00 17.22 6.21
C PRO A 120 1.89 17.22 5.15
N ALA A 121 1.72 18.34 4.46
CA ALA A 121 0.87 18.41 3.28
C ALA A 121 1.34 17.39 2.22
N ARG A 122 0.44 16.96 1.34
CA ARG A 122 0.69 15.97 0.28
C ARG A 122 0.99 14.53 0.77
N THR A 123 0.96 14.26 2.07
CA THR A 123 0.94 12.87 2.57
C THR A 123 -0.28 12.13 2.00
N ILE A 124 -0.11 10.85 1.64
CA ILE A 124 -1.21 9.98 1.18
C ILE A 124 -1.92 9.40 2.40
N ILE A 125 -3.25 9.50 2.42
CA ILE A 125 -4.11 8.86 3.41
C ILE A 125 -4.92 7.77 2.72
N PHE A 126 -4.77 6.52 3.15
CA PHE A 126 -5.50 5.38 2.58
C PHE A 126 -6.82 5.19 3.32
N LEU A 127 -7.93 5.22 2.56
CA LEU A 127 -9.24 4.77 3.04
C LEU A 127 -9.26 3.24 3.03
N ASP A 128 -9.51 2.66 4.19
CA ASP A 128 -9.65 1.22 4.35
C ASP A 128 -11.08 0.75 3.99
N ILE A 129 -11.17 -0.04 2.92
CA ILE A 129 -12.39 -0.67 2.43
C ILE A 129 -12.27 -2.19 2.60
N GLU A 130 -12.94 -2.68 3.64
CA GLU A 130 -12.94 -4.10 4.04
C GLU A 130 -13.89 -4.99 3.22
N GLU A 131 -14.88 -4.40 2.54
CA GLU A 131 -15.83 -5.14 1.71
C GLU A 131 -15.28 -5.29 0.28
N GLY A 132 -15.25 -6.53 -0.21
CA GLY A 132 -14.77 -6.87 -1.55
C GLY A 132 -15.87 -7.11 -2.59
N GLY A 133 -15.46 -7.31 -3.84
CA GLY A 133 -16.32 -7.43 -5.01
C GLY A 133 -16.57 -6.12 -5.73
N ARG A 134 -17.57 -6.10 -6.61
CA ARG A 134 -18.05 -4.88 -7.27
C ARG A 134 -18.60 -3.93 -6.22
N MET A 135 -18.08 -2.70 -6.19
CA MET A 135 -18.59 -1.69 -5.27
C MET A 135 -19.98 -1.23 -5.72
N LEU A 136 -20.90 -1.22 -4.76
CA LEU A 136 -22.25 -0.71 -4.94
C LEU A 136 -22.24 0.81 -5.18
N PRO A 137 -23.30 1.38 -5.79
CA PRO A 137 -23.37 2.82 -6.05
C PRO A 137 -23.11 3.68 -4.81
N GLU A 138 -23.63 3.29 -3.65
CA GLU A 138 -23.43 3.99 -2.38
C GLU A 138 -21.98 3.89 -1.89
N GLN A 139 -21.35 2.72 -2.00
CA GLN A 139 -19.93 2.56 -1.67
C GLN A 139 -19.04 3.42 -2.58
N LYS A 140 -19.32 3.46 -3.90
CA LYS A 140 -18.62 4.33 -4.85
C LYS A 140 -18.82 5.81 -4.51
N ALA A 141 -20.05 6.23 -4.21
CA ALA A 141 -20.35 7.59 -3.81
C ALA A 141 -19.58 8.01 -2.54
N TYR A 142 -19.49 7.10 -1.56
CA TYR A 142 -18.69 7.29 -0.35
C TYR A 142 -17.20 7.41 -0.65
N ILE A 143 -16.62 6.44 -1.37
CA ILE A 143 -15.18 6.39 -1.70
C ILE A 143 -14.75 7.65 -2.46
N TYR A 144 -15.51 8.07 -3.47
CA TYR A 144 -15.11 9.21 -4.29
C TYR A 144 -15.31 10.56 -3.60
N ALA A 145 -16.35 10.73 -2.79
CA ALA A 145 -16.50 11.92 -1.97
C ALA A 145 -15.40 12.03 -0.90
N TRP A 146 -14.96 10.90 -0.34
CA TRP A 146 -13.78 10.83 0.51
C TRP A 146 -12.51 11.30 -0.22
N VAL A 147 -12.24 10.73 -1.40
CA VAL A 147 -11.07 11.07 -2.23
C VAL A 147 -11.03 12.58 -2.49
N ASP A 148 -12.16 13.14 -2.92
CA ASP A 148 -12.28 14.57 -3.24
C ASP A 148 -12.03 15.44 -1.99
N ALA A 149 -12.57 15.06 -0.83
CA ALA A 149 -12.38 15.80 0.42
C ALA A 149 -10.94 15.77 0.94
N VAL A 150 -10.25 14.62 0.83
CA VAL A 150 -8.83 14.50 1.20
C VAL A 150 -7.95 15.36 0.28
N ILE A 151 -8.20 15.33 -1.04
CA ILE A 151 -7.47 16.13 -2.02
C ILE A 151 -7.72 17.63 -1.79
N ALA A 152 -8.97 18.03 -1.60
CA ALA A 152 -9.34 19.43 -1.32
C ALA A 152 -8.69 19.95 -0.02
N ALA A 153 -8.41 19.07 0.93
CA ALA A 153 -7.69 19.40 2.15
C ALA A 153 -6.15 19.49 1.97
N GLY A 154 -5.61 19.29 0.76
CA GLY A 154 -4.18 19.41 0.48
C GLY A 154 -3.36 18.15 0.78
N PHE A 155 -4.03 17.01 1.00
CA PHE A 155 -3.42 15.69 1.08
C PHE A 155 -3.56 14.95 -0.26
N ARG A 156 -3.02 13.74 -0.36
CA ARG A 156 -3.27 12.83 -1.46
C ARG A 156 -4.17 11.69 -0.98
N ALA A 157 -5.01 11.18 -1.86
CA ALA A 157 -5.92 10.10 -1.52
C ALA A 157 -5.33 8.74 -1.93
N GLY A 158 -5.49 7.76 -1.05
CA GLY A 158 -5.26 6.36 -1.37
C GLY A 158 -6.45 5.51 -0.94
N VAL A 159 -6.50 4.27 -1.43
CA VAL A 159 -7.49 3.28 -1.03
C VAL A 159 -6.79 1.96 -0.72
N TYR A 160 -7.04 1.42 0.47
CA TYR A 160 -6.80 0.01 0.79
C TYR A 160 -8.03 -0.81 0.40
N CYS A 161 -7.83 -1.84 -0.43
CA CYS A 161 -8.95 -2.67 -0.91
C CYS A 161 -8.48 -4.04 -1.44
N SER A 162 -9.43 -4.95 -1.63
CA SER A 162 -9.16 -6.31 -2.11
C SER A 162 -8.61 -6.35 -3.54
N GLY A 163 -7.50 -7.09 -3.70
CA GLY A 163 -6.97 -7.58 -4.96
C GLY A 163 -7.42 -8.99 -5.32
N ILE A 164 -8.18 -9.64 -4.42
CA ILE A 164 -8.66 -11.01 -4.63
C ILE A 164 -9.97 -10.95 -5.41
N PRO A 165 -10.06 -11.56 -6.61
CA PRO A 165 -11.27 -11.59 -7.40
C PRO A 165 -12.31 -12.53 -6.76
N PRO A 166 -13.44 -12.02 -6.21
CA PRO A 166 -14.53 -12.89 -5.80
C PRO A 166 -15.25 -13.42 -7.04
N LYS A 167 -15.85 -14.60 -6.91
CA LYS A 167 -16.71 -15.15 -7.97
C LYS A 167 -18.01 -14.35 -8.03
N GLU A 168 -18.30 -13.76 -9.19
CA GLU A 168 -19.55 -13.06 -9.47
C GLU A 168 -20.21 -13.64 -10.74
N GLY A 169 -21.19 -14.53 -10.55
CA GLY A 169 -21.88 -15.18 -11.67
C GLY A 169 -20.93 -15.96 -12.58
N LYS A 170 -20.81 -15.53 -13.85
CA LYS A 170 -19.90 -16.14 -14.85
C LYS A 170 -18.51 -15.46 -14.90
N GLY A 171 -18.27 -14.42 -14.11
CA GLY A 171 -17.03 -13.65 -14.11
C GLY A 171 -16.49 -13.42 -12.71
N SER A 172 -15.50 -12.54 -12.64
CA SER A 172 -14.96 -12.02 -11.40
C SER A 172 -14.54 -10.57 -11.59
N ILE A 173 -14.56 -9.78 -10.53
CA ILE A 173 -14.13 -8.39 -10.56
C ILE A 173 -13.22 -8.10 -9.39
N VAL A 174 -12.03 -7.57 -9.66
CA VAL A 174 -11.13 -7.14 -8.61
C VAL A 174 -11.59 -5.79 -8.09
N THR A 175 -11.77 -5.66 -6.77
CA THR A 175 -12.27 -4.41 -6.17
C THR A 175 -11.39 -3.21 -6.50
N ALA A 176 -10.06 -3.39 -6.46
CA ALA A 176 -9.12 -2.34 -6.87
C ALA A 176 -9.33 -1.87 -8.31
N GLU A 177 -9.62 -2.79 -9.24
CA GLU A 177 -9.92 -2.46 -10.64
C GLU A 177 -11.25 -1.71 -10.77
N ASP A 178 -12.31 -2.19 -10.10
CA ASP A 178 -13.62 -1.54 -10.13
C ASP A 178 -13.56 -0.10 -9.59
N ILE A 179 -12.82 0.13 -8.50
CA ILE A 179 -12.61 1.48 -7.95
C ILE A 179 -11.81 2.35 -8.93
N ARG A 180 -10.74 1.82 -9.52
CA ARG A 180 -9.90 2.59 -10.46
C ARG A 180 -10.65 2.96 -11.73
N GLU A 181 -11.36 2.03 -12.35
CA GLU A 181 -12.11 2.23 -13.60
C GLU A 181 -13.24 3.25 -13.45
N ASN A 182 -13.82 3.33 -12.24
CA ASN A 182 -14.91 4.25 -11.94
C ASN A 182 -14.44 5.55 -11.26
N ALA A 183 -13.12 5.78 -11.15
CA ALA A 183 -12.56 6.93 -10.46
C ALA A 183 -12.81 8.29 -11.14
N GLN A 184 -13.23 8.28 -12.42
CA GLN A 184 -13.51 9.49 -13.23
C GLN A 184 -12.33 10.48 -13.24
N GLY A 185 -11.10 9.97 -13.37
CA GLY A 185 -9.88 10.78 -13.45
C GLY A 185 -9.28 11.22 -12.12
N ARG A 186 -9.85 10.79 -10.97
CA ARG A 186 -9.23 11.00 -9.66
C ARG A 186 -7.88 10.28 -9.58
N ASP A 187 -6.88 10.98 -9.08
CA ASP A 187 -5.56 10.43 -8.77
C ASP A 187 -5.63 9.71 -7.41
N ILE A 188 -5.53 8.38 -7.44
CA ILE A 188 -5.70 7.50 -6.28
C ILE A 188 -4.51 6.54 -6.23
N SER A 189 -3.81 6.52 -5.08
CA SER A 189 -2.83 5.48 -4.78
C SER A 189 -3.50 4.22 -4.25
N PHE A 190 -2.96 3.05 -4.60
CA PHE A 190 -3.59 1.77 -4.26
C PHE A 190 -2.73 0.93 -3.33
N TRP A 191 -3.31 0.60 -2.17
CA TRP A 191 -2.83 -0.46 -1.30
C TRP A 191 -3.73 -1.67 -1.47
N VAL A 192 -3.18 -2.73 -2.05
CA VAL A 192 -3.95 -3.91 -2.42
C VAL A 192 -3.73 -5.02 -1.39
N THR A 193 -4.80 -5.60 -0.87
CA THR A 193 -4.71 -6.85 -0.10
C THR A 193 -4.93 -8.06 -0.99
N ASN A 194 -3.93 -8.94 -1.04
CA ASN A 194 -4.05 -10.26 -1.64
C ASN A 194 -3.09 -11.22 -0.93
N ASP A 195 -3.60 -11.93 0.06
CA ASP A 195 -2.87 -12.94 0.83
C ASP A 195 -3.09 -14.37 0.30
N ALA A 196 -3.72 -14.53 -0.86
CA ALA A 196 -3.91 -15.84 -1.46
C ALA A 196 -2.58 -16.39 -2.01
N CYS A 197 -2.33 -17.68 -1.82
CA CYS A 197 -1.11 -18.35 -2.28
C CYS A 197 -1.40 -19.34 -3.40
N PRO A 198 -0.80 -19.18 -4.60
CA PRO A 198 -0.06 -18.00 -5.09
C PRO A 198 -0.97 -16.77 -5.36
N PRO A 199 -0.44 -15.52 -5.45
CA PRO A 199 0.97 -15.15 -5.54
C PRO A 199 1.66 -14.85 -4.20
N SER A 200 0.93 -14.79 -3.08
CA SER A 200 1.51 -14.47 -1.78
C SER A 200 2.61 -15.48 -1.39
N PRO A 201 3.72 -15.02 -0.78
CA PRO A 201 4.73 -15.90 -0.20
C PRO A 201 4.40 -16.29 1.26
N GLY A 202 3.19 -15.98 1.76
CA GLY A 202 2.85 -16.08 3.17
C GLY A 202 3.71 -15.14 4.03
N CYS A 203 4.04 -15.53 5.27
CA CYS A 203 4.85 -14.68 6.16
C CYS A 203 6.34 -14.59 5.80
N ALA A 204 6.75 -14.99 4.58
CA ALA A 204 8.15 -14.81 4.19
C ALA A 204 8.48 -13.31 4.08
N VAL A 205 9.52 -12.89 4.79
CA VAL A 205 10.00 -11.50 4.80
C VAL A 205 11.01 -11.25 3.68
N SER A 206 10.61 -11.57 2.45
CA SER A 206 11.36 -11.25 1.23
C SER A 206 10.54 -10.27 0.37
N PRO A 207 11.01 -9.04 0.13
CA PRO A 207 10.23 -8.05 -0.61
C PRO A 207 10.01 -8.49 -2.07
N SER A 208 8.75 -8.48 -2.47
CA SER A 208 8.27 -8.73 -3.84
C SER A 208 7.63 -7.46 -4.38
N ALA A 209 7.74 -7.20 -5.68
CA ALA A 209 7.15 -5.98 -6.25
C ALA A 209 5.63 -5.92 -5.96
N PRO A 210 5.06 -4.78 -5.54
CA PRO A 210 3.63 -4.67 -5.26
C PRO A 210 2.72 -5.07 -6.43
N SER A 211 3.19 -4.90 -7.67
CA SER A 211 2.50 -5.34 -8.89
C SER A 211 2.32 -6.86 -8.98
N GLN A 212 3.02 -7.65 -8.17
CA GLN A 212 2.84 -9.10 -8.05
C GLN A 212 1.62 -9.49 -7.20
N SER A 213 0.92 -8.52 -6.59
CA SER A 213 -0.36 -8.73 -5.90
C SER A 213 -1.49 -9.25 -6.77
N GLY A 214 -1.29 -9.35 -8.09
CA GLY A 214 -2.35 -9.55 -9.08
C GLY A 214 -2.94 -8.25 -9.59
N VAL A 215 -2.57 -7.10 -9.01
CA VAL A 215 -3.00 -5.77 -9.45
C VAL A 215 -1.78 -4.97 -9.88
N ALA A 216 -1.60 -4.80 -11.20
CA ALA A 216 -0.37 -4.26 -11.79
C ALA A 216 -0.03 -2.82 -11.37
N PHE A 217 -1.04 -2.05 -10.93
CA PHE A 217 -0.92 -0.65 -10.53
C PHE A 217 -0.87 -0.45 -9.00
N ALA A 218 -0.73 -1.52 -8.22
CA ALA A 218 -0.59 -1.40 -6.77
C ALA A 218 0.69 -0.64 -6.40
N ASP A 219 0.58 0.36 -5.52
CA ASP A 219 1.71 1.05 -4.90
C ASP A 219 2.24 0.29 -3.68
N VAL A 220 1.30 -0.36 -2.98
CA VAL A 220 1.53 -1.18 -1.78
C VAL A 220 0.75 -2.49 -1.91
N TRP A 221 1.32 -3.60 -1.45
CA TRP A 221 0.67 -4.90 -1.38
C TRP A 221 0.75 -5.46 0.03
N GLN A 222 -0.40 -5.70 0.67
CA GLN A 222 -0.49 -6.54 1.86
C GLN A 222 -0.58 -8.00 1.41
N PHE A 223 0.48 -8.75 1.63
CA PHE A 223 0.60 -10.13 1.14
C PHE A 223 0.41 -11.17 2.23
N ALA A 224 0.39 -10.79 3.51
CA ALA A 224 0.07 -11.70 4.59
C ALA A 224 -0.69 -10.98 5.70
N GLN A 225 -1.69 -11.66 6.26
CA GLN A 225 -2.48 -11.18 7.39
C GLN A 225 -2.38 -12.13 8.58
N SER A 226 -2.38 -11.58 9.78
CA SER A 226 -2.33 -12.28 11.05
C SER A 226 -3.61 -12.02 11.85
N PRO A 227 -4.46 -13.02 12.10
CA PRO A 227 -4.26 -14.44 11.78
C PRO A 227 -4.53 -14.78 10.30
N ARG A 228 -3.92 -15.87 9.84
CA ARG A 228 -4.10 -16.43 8.50
C ARG A 228 -5.56 -16.63 8.16
N ARG A 229 -6.05 -15.95 7.11
CA ARG A 229 -7.42 -16.10 6.62
C ARG A 229 -7.61 -17.46 5.98
N LYS A 230 -8.48 -18.28 6.53
CA LYS A 230 -8.72 -19.66 6.04
C LYS A 230 -9.30 -19.69 4.63
N ASP A 231 -10.09 -18.69 4.26
CA ASP A 231 -10.78 -18.69 2.96
C ASP A 231 -9.85 -18.32 1.79
N PHE A 232 -8.74 -17.65 2.06
CA PHE A 232 -7.82 -17.13 1.03
C PHE A 232 -6.40 -17.72 1.15
N ALA A 233 -5.90 -17.81 2.38
CA ALA A 233 -4.52 -18.15 2.68
C ALA A 233 -4.33 -19.56 3.24
N ALA A 234 -5.33 -20.45 3.18
CA ALA A 234 -5.22 -21.81 3.74
C ALA A 234 -4.02 -22.62 3.21
N GLN A 235 -3.67 -22.42 1.92
CA GLN A 235 -2.55 -23.10 1.28
C GLN A 235 -1.20 -22.38 1.48
N CYS A 236 -1.20 -21.24 2.16
CA CYS A 236 0.02 -20.48 2.37
C CYS A 236 0.95 -21.15 3.38
N HIS A 237 2.24 -21.06 3.08
CA HIS A 237 3.34 -21.51 3.92
C HIS A 237 3.92 -20.34 4.75
N ASN A 238 4.96 -20.62 5.54
CA ASN A 238 5.72 -19.64 6.34
C ASN A 238 4.98 -19.00 7.52
N TYR A 239 3.69 -19.28 7.70
CA TYR A 239 2.97 -18.94 8.93
C TYR A 239 3.45 -19.79 10.12
N SER A 240 3.41 -19.20 11.31
CA SER A 240 3.62 -19.96 12.55
C SER A 240 2.46 -20.93 12.81
N SER A 241 2.64 -21.86 13.75
CA SER A 241 1.66 -22.91 14.03
C SER A 241 0.29 -22.39 14.49
N ASP A 242 0.25 -21.18 15.05
CA ASP A 242 -0.96 -20.46 15.46
C ASP A 242 -1.60 -19.65 14.30
N GLY A 243 -0.99 -19.68 13.12
CA GLY A 243 -1.45 -18.97 11.94
C GLY A 243 -1.03 -17.50 11.89
N ASN A 244 -0.08 -17.05 12.69
CA ASN A 244 0.39 -15.67 12.70
C ASN A 244 1.77 -15.49 12.05
N CYS A 245 2.04 -14.27 11.57
CA CYS A 245 3.35 -13.83 11.13
C CYS A 245 4.09 -13.13 12.27
N TYR A 246 5.17 -13.75 12.77
CA TYR A 246 6.06 -13.15 13.76
C TYR A 246 7.31 -12.60 13.07
N PRO A 247 7.67 -11.32 13.27
CA PRO A 247 8.89 -10.75 12.72
C PRO A 247 10.16 -11.47 13.20
N PRO A 248 11.23 -11.54 12.38
CA PRO A 248 12.51 -12.07 12.83
C PRO A 248 13.02 -11.37 14.10
N GLY A 249 13.41 -12.17 15.10
CA GLY A 249 13.92 -11.66 16.38
C GLY A 249 12.86 -11.24 17.40
N VAL A 250 11.57 -11.43 17.09
CA VAL A 250 10.46 -11.28 18.04
C VAL A 250 10.05 -12.66 18.56
N ASP A 251 9.92 -12.80 19.88
CA ASP A 251 9.43 -14.04 20.51
C ASP A 251 7.92 -14.20 20.23
N PRO A 252 7.47 -15.31 19.61
CA PRO A 252 6.05 -15.60 19.42
C PRO A 252 5.22 -15.56 20.72
N ALA A 253 5.81 -15.84 21.87
CA ALA A 253 5.14 -15.75 23.17
C ALA A 253 4.72 -14.31 23.54
N SER A 254 5.30 -13.29 22.90
CA SER A 254 4.90 -11.89 23.07
C SER A 254 3.59 -11.53 22.35
N HIS A 255 3.09 -12.41 21.48
CA HIS A 255 1.92 -12.18 20.62
C HIS A 255 2.03 -10.92 19.73
N LEU A 256 3.26 -10.43 19.48
CA LEU A 256 3.54 -9.33 18.56
C LEU A 256 3.57 -9.84 17.11
N HIS A 257 2.40 -10.28 16.61
CA HIS A 257 2.23 -10.63 15.21
C HIS A 257 1.95 -9.40 14.35
N VAL A 258 2.25 -9.47 13.06
CA VAL A 258 2.08 -8.37 12.11
C VAL A 258 1.35 -8.81 10.84
N ASP A 259 0.71 -7.88 10.17
CA ASP A 259 0.40 -8.03 8.75
C ASP A 259 1.61 -7.53 7.95
N VAL A 260 1.90 -8.20 6.83
CA VAL A 260 3.13 -7.98 6.09
C VAL A 260 2.83 -7.33 4.75
N ASN A 261 3.51 -6.20 4.52
CA ASN A 261 3.34 -5.37 3.34
C ASN A 261 4.62 -5.25 2.54
N THR A 262 4.46 -4.91 1.28
CA THR A 262 5.55 -4.46 0.42
C THR A 262 5.15 -3.24 -0.39
N ALA A 263 6.10 -2.33 -0.65
CA ALA A 263 5.86 -1.08 -1.36
C ALA A 263 7.05 -0.68 -2.24
N THR A 264 6.79 0.21 -3.20
CA THR A 264 7.81 0.85 -4.05
C THR A 264 8.60 1.95 -3.34
N SER A 265 8.21 2.31 -2.11
CA SER A 265 8.83 3.34 -1.28
C SER A 265 9.04 2.86 0.16
N ALA A 266 10.11 3.33 0.81
CA ALA A 266 10.34 3.14 2.23
C ALA A 266 9.43 3.99 3.13
N ASP A 267 8.62 4.88 2.52
CA ASP A 267 7.62 5.74 3.17
C ASP A 267 6.46 5.92 2.20
N PRO A 268 5.58 4.90 2.08
CA PRO A 268 4.55 4.87 1.03
C PRO A 268 3.58 6.04 1.08
N SER A 269 3.29 6.56 2.28
CA SER A 269 2.44 7.75 2.43
C SER A 269 3.20 9.06 2.23
N HIS A 270 4.53 9.06 2.22
CA HIS A 270 5.34 10.28 2.26
C HIS A 270 4.97 11.14 3.47
N GLY A 271 4.99 10.51 4.65
CA GLY A 271 4.59 11.12 5.93
C GLY A 271 5.74 11.73 6.73
N ARG A 272 6.98 11.58 6.26
CA ARG A 272 8.19 12.08 6.95
C ARG A 272 8.50 13.54 6.65
#